data_AF-A0A963NET7-F1
#
_entry.id   AF-A0A963NET7-F1
#
_cell.length_a   1.000
_cell.length_b   1.000
_cell.length_c   1.000
_cell.angle_alpha   90.00
_cell.angle_beta   90.00
_cell.angle_gamma   90.00
#
_symmetry.space_group_name_H-M   'P 1'
#
loop_
_entity.id
_entity.type
_entity.pdbx_description
1 polymer ?
#
loop_
_entity_poly.entity_id
_entity_poly.type
_entity_poly.pdbx_seq_one_letter_code
_entity_poly.pdbx_strand_id
1 'polypeptide(L)' 'MAAKDVVFGGEARARMVEGVNILANAVKTTLGPKGRNVVLERSYGAPTVTKDGV' A
#
# COMPACT_ATOMS: atom_id res chain seq x y z
N MET A 1 26.96 0.00 15.01
CA MET A 1 26.19 0.07 13.75
C MET A 1 25.30 -1.16 13.66
N ALA A 2 24.06 -1.03 13.20
CA ALA A 2 23.19 -2.18 12.95
C ALA A 2 23.66 -2.96 11.72
N ALA A 3 23.63 -4.29 11.79
CA ALA A 3 23.93 -5.17 10.66
C ALA A 3 22.98 -4.89 9.47
N LYS A 4 23.45 -5.12 8.24
CA LYS A 4 22.68 -4.93 7.01
C LYS A 4 22.48 -6.27 6.33
N ASP A 5 21.27 -6.48 5.82
CA ASP A 5 20.93 -7.59 4.95
C ASP A 5 20.90 -7.10 3.50
N VAL A 6 21.43 -7.91 2.58
CA VAL A 6 21.54 -7.56 1.16
C VAL A 6 21.03 -8.72 0.31
N VAL A 7 19.94 -8.48 -0.41
CA VAL A 7 19.28 -9.45 -1.30
C VAL A 7 19.48 -9.02 -2.74
N PHE A 8 19.74 -9.96 -3.64
CA PHE A 8 20.08 -9.69 -5.04
C PHE A 8 19.11 -10.33 -6.03
N GLY A 9 19.15 -9.84 -7.28
CA GLY A 9 18.56 -10.52 -8.43
C GLY A 9 17.04 -10.66 -8.38
N GLY A 10 16.55 -11.84 -8.77
CA GLY A 10 15.11 -12.10 -8.91
C GLY A 10 14.36 -12.05 -7.58
N GLU A 11 14.97 -12.52 -6.50
CA GLU A 11 14.35 -12.52 -5.17
C GLU A 11 14.09 -11.10 -4.67
N ALA A 12 15.07 -10.21 -4.80
CA ALA A 12 14.90 -8.80 -4.45
C ALA A 12 13.76 -8.16 -5.25
N ARG A 13 13.66 -8.44 -6.55
CA ARG A 13 12.56 -7.94 -7.39
C ARG A 13 11.20 -8.51 -7.00
N ALA A 14 11.11 -9.79 -6.67
CA ALA A 14 9.87 -10.41 -6.25
C ALA A 14 9.30 -9.74 -4.98
N ARG A 15 10.15 -9.51 -3.98
CA ARG A 15 9.77 -8.80 -2.74
C ARG A 15 9.31 -7.36 -3.01
N MET A 16 9.97 -6.65 -3.93
CA MET A 16 9.53 -5.30 -4.32
C MET A 16 8.18 -5.32 -5.04
N VAL A 17 7.98 -6.24 -5.97
CA VAL A 17 6.72 -6.38 -6.73
C VAL A 17 5.56 -6.70 -5.80
N GLU A 18 5.78 -7.53 -4.77
CA GLU A 18 4.77 -7.80 -3.75
C GLU A 18 4.32 -6.52 -3.05
N GLY A 19 5.25 -5.70 -2.56
CA GLY A 19 4.94 -4.42 -1.93
C GLY A 19 4.21 -3.44 -2.86
N VAL A 20 4.65 -3.36 -4.12
CA VAL A 20 3.97 -2.55 -5.16
C VAL A 20 2.55 -3.03 -5.38
N ASN A 21 2.33 -4.34 -5.45
CA ASN A 21 1.00 -4.92 -5.64
C ASN A 21 0.07 -4.64 -4.45
N ILE A 22 0.58 -4.67 -3.21
CA ILE A 22 -0.22 -4.31 -2.03
C ILE A 22 -0.74 -2.87 -2.17
N LEU A 23 0.16 -1.92 -2.47
CA LEU A 23 -0.21 -0.51 -2.65
C LEU A 23 -1.18 -0.31 -3.82
N ALA A 24 -0.85 -0.86 -5.00
CA ALA A 24 -1.65 -0.69 -6.20
C ALA A 24 -3.04 -1.32 -6.05
N ASN A 25 -3.14 -2.49 -5.40
CA ASN A 25 -4.42 -3.16 -5.18
C ASN A 25 -5.33 -2.38 -4.23
N ALA A 26 -4.78 -1.66 -3.24
CA ALA A 26 -5.56 -0.78 -2.38
C ALA A 26 -6.05 0.45 -3.15
N VAL A 27 -5.14 1.19 -3.77
CA VAL A 27 -5.44 2.47 -4.45
C VAL A 27 -6.35 2.29 -5.65
N LYS A 28 -6.21 1.22 -6.44
CA LYS A 28 -7.04 1.03 -7.64
C LYS A 28 -8.54 0.95 -7.35
N THR A 29 -8.94 0.62 -6.11
CA THR A 29 -10.35 0.53 -5.72
C THR A 29 -11.05 1.89 -5.68
N THR A 30 -10.29 2.98 -5.58
CA THR A 30 -10.83 4.35 -5.50
C THR A 30 -11.00 5.01 -6.87
N LEU A 31 -10.53 4.37 -7.94
CA LEU A 31 -10.47 4.98 -9.27
C LEU A 31 -11.84 5.13 -9.95
N GLY A 32 -12.02 6.28 -10.58
CA GLY A 32 -13.15 6.59 -11.45
C GLY A 32 -14.44 6.95 -10.70
N PRO A 33 -15.50 7.31 -11.43
CA PRO A 33 -16.76 7.78 -10.84
C PRO A 33 -17.48 6.71 -10.01
N LYS A 34 -17.14 5.43 -10.18
CA LYS A 34 -17.66 4.29 -9.41
C LYS A 34 -16.66 3.76 -8.36
N GLY A 35 -15.62 4.53 -8.04
CA GLY A 35 -14.65 4.19 -7.00
C GLY A 35 -15.30 3.97 -5.63
N ARG A 36 -14.72 3.07 -4.85
CA ARG A 36 -15.18 2.67 -3.51
C ARG A 36 -14.40 3.40 -2.42
N ASN A 37 -14.96 3.43 -1.22
CA ASN A 37 -14.29 3.99 -0.05
C ASN A 37 -13.20 3.04 0.46
N VAL A 38 -12.09 3.63 0.90
CA VAL A 38 -11.05 2.99 1.70
C VAL A 38 -11.12 3.56 3.11
N VAL A 39 -10.98 2.68 4.10
CA VAL A 39 -11.01 3.05 5.52
C VAL A 39 -9.58 2.97 6.06
N LEU A 40 -9.10 4.07 6.62
CA LEU A 40 -7.79 4.16 7.25
C LEU A 40 -7.97 4.29 8.76
N GLU A 41 -7.30 3.41 9.50
CA GLU A 41 -7.24 3.48 10.95
C GLU A 41 -6.58 4.80 11.40
N ARG A 42 -7.07 5.35 12.52
CA ARG A 42 -6.43 6.45 13.24
C ARG A 42 -6.01 5.97 14.60
N SER A 43 -4.86 6.46 15.09
CA SER A 43 -4.38 6.13 16.45
C SER A 43 -5.35 6.55 17.56
N TYR A 44 -6.26 7.49 17.29
CA TYR A 44 -7.34 7.89 18.20
C TYR A 44 -8.57 8.38 17.42
N GLY A 45 -9.75 8.14 17.97
CA GLY A 45 -11.03 8.58 17.41
C GLY A 45 -11.55 7.71 16.27
N ALA A 46 -12.50 8.25 15.49
CA ALA A 46 -13.10 7.55 14.37
C ALA A 46 -12.12 7.41 13.19
N PRO A 47 -12.21 6.33 12.39
CA PRO A 47 -11.33 6.12 11.25
C PRO A 47 -11.56 7.14 10.12
N THR A 48 -10.55 7.37 9.28
CA THR A 48 -10.73 8.16 8.06
C THR A 48 -11.39 7.30 6.99
N VAL A 49 -12.44 7.81 6.35
CA VAL A 49 -13.04 7.18 5.17
C VAL A 49 -12.78 8.08 3.98
N THR A 50 -12.11 7.58 2.94
CA THR A 50 -11.71 8.37 1.77
C THR A 50 -11.94 7.64 0.45
N LYS A 51 -12.10 8.40 -0.64
CA LYS A 51 -11.99 7.93 -2.04
C LYS A 51 -10.78 8.55 -2.74
N ASP A 52 -9.95 9.28 -2.02
CA ASP A 52 -8.70 9.78 -2.56
C ASP A 52 -7.71 8.62 -2.73
N GLY A 53 -6.99 8.64 -3.84
CA GLY A 53 -5.92 7.68 -4.12
C GLY A 53 -4.55 8.15 -3.63
N VAL A 54 -4.45 9.39 -3.13
CA VAL A 54 -3.24 10.03 -2.59
C VAL A 54 -3.42 10.39 -1.13
#